data_AF-A0A800DL53-F1
#
_entry.id   AF-A0A800DL53-F1
#
_cell.length_a   1.000
_cell.length_b   1.000
_cell.length_c   1.000
_cell.angle_alpha   90.00
_cell.angle_beta   90.00
_cell.angle_gamma   90.00
#
_symmetry.space_group_name_H-M   'P 1'
#
loop_
_entity.id
_entity.type
_entity.pdbx_description
1 polymer ?
#
loop_
_entity_poly.entity_id
_entity_poly.type
_entity_poly.pdbx_seq_one_letter_code
_entity_poly.pdbx_strand_id
1 'polypeptide(L)'
;SLLAGLDRNGLRPLRWSLTPDVVVVASEAGVCPEEETRATDTGQLGPGELLLFDGVSGEIRHSDDVKRELASLLPYTDWISTETLRIQAPFDDENDTRFDAGALTRVFGYTAEERRLILTPMAQGVAPIGSMGDDTGLAVLSERPRRLSHYFHQMFAQVTNPPMDPIRENLVMSLRIQLGRRGPILEDAPSQAHLIELNSPILSDAELEAIVRSGDHRFFSHWIAATWPADHGPEGMEARLDEICAEAADAVRLGATILVLSDRETSSDDVALPILLVVGAVHHHLIDEGMRGRVSLVVVSGECRDAHDVACLIGFGASAVNPYLAIDQVIDLARSGMLDLDPVAAQENYRRTLEEELRKIMSKMGICTLAAYRGSELFEVIGLSEAVCRRAFRNAPRRLRGVGMAEIAKQALERHARYAGGKPESGGFYKHRGGEDLHVTGPKAVLELQKSVRSGEQAAWESYLETIRARRTLLVRDLLDFVQREPVPLNEVEPAQAIMRRFTSAAMSHGAISKEAHEALAEAMNMIGGMSNSGEGGEDPDRYGTSRNSAVKQVASGRFGVTPAYLHSAEELQIKMAQGSKPGEGG
;
A
#
# COMPACT_ATOMS: atom_id res chain seq x y z
N SER A 1 41.45 4.81 11.38
CA SER A 1 40.42 5.78 10.96
C SER A 1 39.06 5.28 11.37
N LEU A 2 38.13 6.18 11.71
CA LEU A 2 36.76 5.88 12.16
C LEU A 2 35.77 6.57 11.23
N LEU A 3 34.72 5.85 10.82
CA LEU A 3 33.62 6.40 10.01
C LEU A 3 32.32 6.27 10.80
N ALA A 4 31.57 7.36 10.87
CA ALA A 4 30.21 7.39 11.39
C ALA A 4 29.31 8.06 10.35
N GLY A 5 28.05 7.64 10.27
CA GLY A 5 27.10 8.23 9.34
C GLY A 5 25.66 7.96 9.76
N LEU A 6 24.75 8.83 9.28
CA LEU A 6 23.33 8.68 9.50
C LEU A 6 22.60 8.23 8.24
N ASP A 7 21.45 7.61 8.46
CA ASP A 7 20.51 7.36 7.38
C ASP A 7 20.05 8.68 6.75
N ARG A 8 19.46 8.57 5.56
CA ARG A 8 19.06 9.71 4.74
C ARG A 8 18.08 10.68 5.40
N ASN A 9 17.37 10.28 6.45
CA ASN A 9 16.39 11.08 7.17
C ASN A 9 16.89 11.46 8.58
N GLY A 10 18.04 10.92 9.03
CA GLY A 10 18.58 11.20 10.36
C GLY A 10 17.66 10.73 11.49
N LEU A 11 17.06 9.54 11.36
CA LEU A 11 16.05 9.03 12.30
C LEU A 11 16.63 8.63 13.67
N ARG A 12 17.95 8.62 13.81
CA ARG A 12 18.66 8.31 15.05
C ARG A 12 19.60 9.45 15.41
N PRO A 13 19.71 9.81 16.70
CA PRO A 13 20.65 10.83 17.12
C PRO A 13 22.08 10.27 17.04
N LEU A 14 23.01 11.11 16.59
CA LEU A 14 24.44 10.81 16.63
C LEU A 14 25.22 12.10 16.87
N ARG A 15 25.89 12.16 18.01
CA ARG A 15 26.73 13.27 18.45
C ARG A 15 28.18 12.85 18.49
N TRP A 16 29.06 13.82 18.34
CA TRP A 16 30.49 13.61 18.43
C TRP A 16 31.18 14.73 19.18
N SER A 17 32.30 14.41 19.81
CA SER A 17 33.24 15.36 20.39
C SER A 17 34.67 14.96 20.09
N LEU A 18 35.54 15.94 19.97
CA LEU A 18 36.97 15.78 19.71
C LEU A 18 37.76 16.45 20.83
N THR A 19 38.68 15.70 21.42
CA THR A 19 39.76 16.20 22.27
C THR A 19 41.10 15.99 21.55
N PRO A 20 42.24 16.50 22.07
CA PRO A 20 43.56 16.21 21.49
C PRO A 20 43.91 14.71 21.46
N ASP A 21 43.31 13.91 22.34
CA ASP A 21 43.67 12.50 22.55
C ASP A 21 42.58 11.52 22.07
N VAL A 22 41.31 11.95 22.02
CA VAL A 22 40.16 11.06 21.85
C VAL A 22 39.10 11.68 20.94
N VAL A 23 38.50 10.85 20.09
CA VAL A 23 37.23 11.12 19.41
C VAL A 23 36.14 10.28 20.06
N VAL A 24 35.08 10.93 20.53
CA VAL A 24 33.88 10.25 21.05
C VAL A 24 32.77 10.40 20.04
N VAL A 25 32.11 9.30 19.67
CA VAL A 25 30.89 9.29 18.85
C VAL A 25 29.85 8.45 19.56
N ALA A 26 28.70 9.04 19.89
CA ALA A 26 27.66 8.39 20.69
C ALA A 26 26.25 8.88 20.31
N SER A 27 25.22 8.10 20.67
CA SER A 27 23.83 8.48 20.41
C SER A 27 23.35 9.66 21.26
N GLU A 28 23.99 9.91 22.41
CA GLU A 28 23.65 11.00 23.33
C GLU A 28 24.91 11.78 23.71
N ALA A 29 24.72 12.99 24.22
CA ALA A 29 25.80 13.76 24.85
C ALA A 29 25.82 13.44 26.35
N GLY A 30 26.97 13.63 26.99
CA GLY A 30 27.17 13.34 28.41
C GLY A 30 27.52 11.88 28.70
N VAL A 31 27.86 11.08 27.68
CA VAL A 31 28.26 9.67 27.86
C VAL A 31 29.67 9.59 28.43
N CYS A 32 30.54 10.55 28.09
CA CYS A 32 31.88 10.66 28.66
C CYS A 32 32.17 12.10 29.15
N PRO A 33 31.60 12.52 30.30
CA PRO A 33 31.67 13.91 30.74
C PRO A 33 33.09 14.45 30.91
N GLU A 34 34.05 13.61 31.34
CA GLU A 34 35.45 14.00 31.56
C GLU A 34 36.21 14.31 30.25
N GLU A 35 35.87 13.64 29.16
CA GLU A 35 36.40 13.94 27.83
C GLU A 35 35.63 15.09 27.18
N GLU A 36 34.30 15.08 27.27
CA GLU A 36 33.44 16.12 26.67
C GLU A 36 33.69 17.52 27.24
N THR A 37 34.03 17.64 28.53
CA THR A 37 34.41 18.93 29.13
C THR A 37 35.74 19.47 28.62
N ARG A 38 36.61 18.61 28.07
CA ARG A 38 37.90 18.96 27.46
C ARG A 38 37.83 19.03 25.93
N ALA A 39 36.65 18.83 25.34
CA ALA A 39 36.49 18.83 23.90
C ALA A 39 36.81 20.21 23.31
N THR A 40 37.61 20.20 22.24
CA THR A 40 37.85 21.40 21.42
C THR A 40 36.70 21.63 20.47
N ASP A 41 36.08 20.55 20.00
CA ASP A 41 35.00 20.56 19.02
C ASP A 41 33.92 19.56 19.40
N THR A 42 32.67 19.93 19.13
CA THR A 42 31.50 19.06 19.31
C THR A 42 30.53 19.26 18.17
N GLY A 43 29.78 18.23 17.82
CA GLY A 43 28.76 18.34 16.78
C GLY A 43 27.73 17.23 16.83
N GLN A 44 26.78 17.33 15.91
CA GLN A 44 25.75 16.34 15.67
C GLN A 44 25.68 16.09 14.17
N LEU A 45 25.48 14.83 13.77
CA LEU A 45 25.20 14.52 12.37
C LEU A 45 23.73 14.77 12.04
N GLY A 46 23.51 15.38 10.88
CA GLY A 46 22.21 15.52 10.24
C GLY A 46 21.91 14.40 9.24
N PRO A 47 20.75 14.49 8.55
CA PRO A 47 20.29 13.49 7.58
C PRO A 47 21.32 13.23 6.46
N GLY A 48 21.72 11.96 6.29
CA GLY A 48 22.67 11.53 5.26
C GLY A 48 24.10 12.08 5.40
N GLU A 49 24.42 12.70 6.54
CA GLU A 49 25.76 13.16 6.84
C GLU A 49 26.66 12.02 7.33
N LEU A 50 27.95 12.25 7.18
CA LEU A 50 29.00 11.35 7.63
C LEU A 50 30.14 12.15 8.29
N LEU A 51 30.86 11.48 9.16
CA LEU A 51 32.05 11.94 9.86
C LEU A 51 33.16 10.91 9.65
N LEU A 52 34.28 11.34 9.08
CA LEU A 52 35.46 10.49 8.93
C LEU A 52 36.60 11.04 9.78
N PHE A 53 37.01 10.32 10.81
CA PHE A 53 38.24 10.61 11.52
C PHE A 53 39.40 9.86 10.87
N ASP A 54 40.39 10.59 10.36
CA ASP A 54 41.61 10.00 9.84
C ASP A 54 42.62 9.78 10.98
N GLY A 55 42.93 8.51 11.24
CA GLY A 55 43.86 8.14 12.31
C GLY A 55 45.33 8.45 11.99
N VAL A 56 45.66 8.81 10.74
CA VAL A 56 47.03 9.16 10.33
C VAL A 56 47.27 10.66 10.51
N SER A 57 46.38 11.51 9.99
CA SER A 57 46.49 12.97 10.17
C SER A 57 46.00 13.44 11.55
N GLY A 58 45.15 12.67 12.22
CA GLY A 58 44.47 13.08 13.44
C GLY A 58 43.34 14.07 13.20
N GLU A 59 42.90 14.25 11.96
CA GLU A 59 41.89 15.25 11.59
C GLU A 59 40.51 14.61 11.33
N ILE A 60 39.47 15.39 11.65
CA ILE A 60 38.10 15.09 11.26
C ILE A 60 37.84 15.66 9.87
N ARG A 61 37.32 14.81 8.99
CA ARG A 61 36.82 15.17 7.67
C ARG A 61 35.30 15.12 7.68
N HIS A 62 34.70 16.22 7.26
CA HIS A 62 33.25 16.36 7.21
C HIS A 62 32.67 15.77 5.92
N SER A 63 31.35 15.54 5.95
CA SER A 63 30.58 14.92 4.88
C SER A 63 30.92 15.43 3.47
N ASP A 64 30.93 16.75 3.27
CA ASP A 64 31.11 17.33 1.94
C ASP A 64 32.50 17.09 1.36
N ASP A 65 33.54 17.09 2.20
CA ASP A 65 34.91 16.88 1.75
C ASP A 65 35.14 15.43 1.34
N VAL A 66 34.59 14.49 2.11
CA VAL A 66 34.64 13.06 1.77
C VAL A 66 33.83 12.78 0.51
N LYS A 67 32.59 13.30 0.42
CA LYS A 67 31.73 13.11 -0.76
C LYS A 67 32.35 13.71 -2.02
N ARG A 68 32.98 14.89 -1.92
CA ARG A 68 33.66 15.55 -3.05
C ARG A 68 34.86 14.76 -3.53
N GLU A 69 35.66 14.20 -2.62
CA GLU A 69 36.76 13.31 -2.98
C GLU A 69 36.22 12.07 -3.71
N LEU A 70 35.26 11.36 -3.11
CA LEU A 70 34.67 10.14 -3.70
C LEU A 70 34.06 10.41 -5.08
N ALA A 71 33.35 11.52 -5.25
CA ALA A 71 32.77 11.92 -6.53
C ALA A 71 33.82 12.26 -7.61
N SER A 72 35.06 12.58 -7.20
CA SER A 72 36.16 12.90 -8.11
C SER A 72 36.99 11.69 -8.56
N LEU A 73 36.80 10.52 -7.94
CA LEU A 73 37.58 9.31 -8.24
C LEU A 73 37.38 8.82 -9.68
N LEU A 74 36.19 9.00 -10.22
CA LEU A 74 35.79 8.51 -11.54
C LEU A 74 34.88 9.55 -12.23
N PRO A 75 34.80 9.56 -13.57
CA PRO A 75 34.01 10.52 -14.32
C PRO A 75 32.51 10.14 -14.34
N TYR A 76 31.88 10.02 -13.17
CA TYR A 76 30.49 9.58 -13.02
C TYR A 76 29.50 10.43 -13.83
N THR A 77 29.73 11.75 -13.91
CA THR A 77 28.90 12.66 -14.72
C THR A 77 28.97 12.32 -16.20
N ASP A 78 30.14 11.98 -16.72
CA ASP A 78 30.32 11.60 -18.12
C ASP A 78 29.61 10.26 -18.37
N TRP A 79 29.75 9.28 -17.47
CA TRP A 79 29.06 7.99 -17.60
C TRP A 79 27.54 8.15 -17.63
N ILE A 80 26.96 8.92 -16.70
CA ILE A 80 25.51 9.12 -16.63
C ILE A 80 24.99 9.93 -17.84
N SER A 81 25.75 10.93 -18.31
CA SER A 81 25.30 11.78 -19.42
C SER A 81 25.39 11.06 -20.78
N THR A 82 26.30 10.11 -20.94
CA THR A 82 26.54 9.40 -22.21
C THR A 82 25.80 8.07 -22.31
N GLU A 83 25.65 7.33 -21.21
CA GLU A 83 25.12 5.96 -21.25
C GLU A 83 23.63 5.86 -20.86
N THR A 84 23.12 6.77 -20.01
CA THR A 84 21.74 6.70 -19.52
C THR A 84 20.76 7.27 -20.55
N LEU A 85 19.82 6.44 -21.00
CA LEU A 85 18.70 6.87 -21.83
C LEU A 85 17.57 7.39 -20.94
N ARG A 86 17.15 8.64 -21.12
CA ARG A 86 15.99 9.20 -20.41
C ARG A 86 14.79 9.16 -21.33
N ILE A 87 13.74 8.44 -20.93
CA ILE A 87 12.48 8.40 -21.66
C ILE A 87 11.45 9.25 -20.91
N GLN A 88 10.85 10.17 -21.66
CA GLN A 88 9.70 10.94 -21.22
C GLN A 88 8.87 11.22 -22.48
N ALA A 89 7.66 10.68 -22.52
CA ALA A 89 6.73 10.90 -23.62
C ALA A 89 5.37 11.34 -23.04
N PRO A 90 4.71 12.33 -23.66
CA PRO A 90 3.43 12.82 -23.17
C PRO A 90 2.35 11.75 -23.33
N PHE A 91 1.28 11.86 -22.55
CA PHE A 91 0.02 11.22 -22.92
C PHE A 91 -0.55 11.88 -24.19
N ASP A 92 -1.34 11.11 -24.93
CA ASP A 92 -2.08 11.58 -26.09
C ASP A 92 -3.57 11.28 -25.93
N ASP A 93 -4.37 11.71 -26.91
CA ASP A 93 -5.80 11.46 -26.96
C ASP A 93 -6.12 10.45 -28.09
N GLU A 94 -5.23 9.50 -28.37
CA GLU A 94 -5.49 8.46 -29.34
C GLU A 94 -6.22 7.27 -28.69
N ASN A 95 -7.19 6.70 -29.40
CA ASN A 95 -7.80 5.45 -28.96
C ASN A 95 -6.87 4.29 -29.31
N ASP A 96 -6.52 3.49 -28.31
CA ASP A 96 -5.88 2.22 -28.57
C ASP A 96 -6.90 1.22 -29.15
N THR A 97 -6.76 0.95 -30.44
CA THR A 97 -7.62 0.01 -31.17
C THR A 97 -7.13 -1.43 -31.12
N ARG A 98 -6.05 -1.72 -30.38
CA ARG A 98 -5.46 -3.07 -30.24
C ARG A 98 -6.30 -4.00 -29.36
N PHE A 99 -7.28 -3.49 -28.61
CA PHE A 99 -8.16 -4.27 -27.73
C PHE A 99 -9.61 -3.75 -27.75
N ASP A 100 -10.56 -4.61 -27.33
CA ASP A 100 -11.96 -4.20 -27.13
C ASP A 100 -12.14 -3.64 -25.71
N ALA A 101 -12.00 -2.31 -25.57
CA ALA A 101 -12.15 -1.62 -24.29
C ALA A 101 -13.47 -1.95 -23.57
N GLY A 102 -14.57 -2.05 -24.31
CA GLY A 102 -15.89 -2.32 -23.75
C GLY A 102 -15.99 -3.74 -23.19
N ALA A 103 -15.47 -4.74 -23.91
CA ALA A 103 -15.39 -6.12 -23.43
C ALA A 103 -14.46 -6.26 -22.24
N LEU A 104 -13.26 -5.68 -22.31
CA LEU A 104 -12.27 -5.80 -21.24
C LEU A 104 -12.69 -5.05 -19.97
N THR A 105 -13.41 -3.94 -20.07
CA THR A 105 -14.06 -3.27 -18.92
C THR A 105 -14.94 -4.24 -18.14
N ARG A 106 -15.68 -5.12 -18.83
CA ARG A 106 -16.54 -6.14 -18.20
C ARG A 106 -15.73 -7.32 -17.65
N VAL A 107 -14.74 -7.80 -18.39
CA VAL A 107 -13.89 -8.93 -17.99
C VAL A 107 -13.07 -8.59 -16.75
N PHE A 108 -12.39 -7.44 -16.74
CA PHE A 108 -11.63 -6.98 -15.59
C PHE A 108 -12.50 -6.38 -14.47
N GLY A 109 -13.83 -6.36 -14.65
CA GLY A 109 -14.78 -6.01 -13.60
C GLY A 109 -14.70 -4.56 -13.14
N TYR A 110 -14.52 -3.60 -14.06
CA TYR A 110 -14.69 -2.19 -13.73
C TYR A 110 -16.17 -1.91 -13.46
N THR A 111 -16.45 -1.39 -12.27
CA THR A 111 -17.83 -1.07 -11.88
C THR A 111 -18.14 0.40 -12.05
N ALA A 112 -19.44 0.73 -12.16
CA ALA A 112 -19.87 2.13 -12.14
C ALA A 112 -19.48 2.85 -10.82
N GLU A 113 -19.44 2.11 -9.71
CA GLU A 113 -18.95 2.61 -8.42
C GLU A 113 -17.46 2.97 -8.46
N GLU A 114 -16.60 2.08 -8.94
CA GLU A 114 -15.15 2.34 -9.07
C GLU A 114 -14.88 3.51 -10.02
N ARG A 115 -15.57 3.56 -11.17
CA ARG A 115 -15.44 4.69 -12.10
C ARG A 115 -15.74 6.02 -11.41
N ARG A 116 -16.82 6.09 -10.63
CA ARG A 116 -17.27 7.31 -9.95
C ARG A 116 -16.45 7.68 -8.71
N LEU A 117 -16.12 6.70 -7.87
CA LEU A 117 -15.52 6.95 -6.55
C LEU A 117 -13.99 6.91 -6.58
N ILE A 118 -13.39 6.22 -7.55
CA ILE A 118 -11.94 6.02 -7.64
C ILE A 118 -11.38 6.74 -8.86
N LEU A 119 -11.79 6.38 -10.07
CA LEU A 119 -11.18 6.93 -11.29
C LEU A 119 -11.50 8.40 -11.51
N THR A 120 -12.75 8.84 -11.29
CA THR A 120 -13.14 10.25 -11.46
C THR A 120 -12.30 11.20 -10.57
N PRO A 121 -12.18 11.01 -9.24
CA PRO A 121 -11.30 11.86 -8.43
C PRO A 121 -9.84 11.84 -8.89
N MET A 122 -9.29 10.67 -9.20
CA MET A 122 -7.90 10.56 -9.65
C MET A 122 -7.66 11.31 -10.97
N ALA A 123 -8.59 11.22 -11.92
CA ALA A 123 -8.53 11.98 -13.17
C ALA A 123 -8.68 13.51 -12.97
N GLN A 124 -9.32 13.93 -11.86
CA GLN A 124 -9.35 15.33 -11.42
C GLN A 124 -8.07 15.74 -10.66
N GLY A 125 -7.16 14.80 -10.39
CA GLY A 125 -5.91 15.02 -9.70
C GLY A 125 -6.06 15.05 -8.18
N VAL A 126 -7.10 14.39 -7.65
CA VAL A 126 -7.42 14.32 -6.22
C VAL A 126 -7.46 12.86 -5.77
N ALA A 127 -6.76 12.55 -4.67
CA ALA A 127 -6.81 11.23 -4.07
C ALA A 127 -8.26 10.84 -3.68
N PRO A 128 -8.73 9.62 -4.00
CA PRO A 128 -10.02 9.14 -3.53
C PRO A 128 -10.08 9.07 -2.00
N ILE A 129 -10.97 9.84 -1.38
CA ILE A 129 -11.16 9.86 0.07
C ILE A 129 -12.55 9.31 0.44
N GLY A 130 -12.57 8.39 1.39
CA GLY A 130 -13.78 7.83 1.99
C GLY A 130 -13.85 8.06 3.50
N SER A 131 -14.91 7.56 4.13
CA SER A 131 -15.10 7.56 5.57
C SER A 131 -15.78 6.27 6.03
N MET A 132 -15.87 6.06 7.35
CA MET A 132 -16.26 4.80 7.99
C MET A 132 -15.23 3.68 7.80
N GLY A 133 -15.48 2.51 8.38
CA GLY A 133 -14.63 1.32 8.24
C GLY A 133 -15.05 0.45 7.05
N ASP A 134 -14.15 -0.42 6.60
CA ASP A 134 -14.48 -1.49 5.66
C ASP A 134 -15.31 -2.57 6.39
N ASP A 135 -16.54 -2.75 5.94
CA ASP A 135 -17.50 -3.70 6.50
C ASP A 135 -17.99 -4.74 5.47
N THR A 136 -17.27 -4.89 4.34
CA THR A 136 -17.59 -5.86 3.28
C THR A 136 -16.96 -7.25 3.46
N GLY A 137 -16.12 -7.41 4.49
CA GLY A 137 -15.48 -8.68 4.85
C GLY A 137 -14.20 -8.99 4.08
N LEU A 138 -13.56 -10.12 4.39
CA LEU A 138 -12.32 -10.53 3.73
C LEU A 138 -12.57 -11.05 2.31
N ALA A 139 -11.65 -10.80 1.38
CA ALA A 139 -11.77 -11.23 -0.02
C ALA A 139 -12.08 -12.73 -0.18
N VAL A 140 -11.41 -13.59 0.62
CA VAL A 140 -11.62 -15.06 0.64
C VAL A 140 -13.00 -15.50 1.13
N LEU A 141 -13.72 -14.64 1.86
CA LEU A 141 -15.08 -14.92 2.35
C LEU A 141 -16.15 -14.24 1.50
N SER A 142 -15.76 -13.45 0.48
CA SER A 142 -16.71 -12.82 -0.42
C SER A 142 -17.31 -13.86 -1.37
N GLU A 143 -18.60 -13.72 -1.63
CA GLU A 143 -19.30 -14.54 -2.65
C GLU A 143 -19.07 -14.03 -4.07
N ARG A 144 -18.48 -12.84 -4.20
CA ARG A 144 -18.16 -12.23 -5.48
C ARG A 144 -16.67 -12.35 -5.73
N PRO A 145 -16.26 -12.84 -6.91
CA PRO A 145 -14.84 -12.94 -7.26
C PRO A 145 -14.13 -11.60 -7.09
N ARG A 146 -13.09 -11.57 -6.26
CA ARG A 146 -12.25 -10.38 -6.05
C ARG A 146 -11.03 -10.39 -6.96
N ARG A 147 -10.48 -9.19 -7.20
CA ARG A 147 -9.16 -9.03 -7.82
C ARG A 147 -8.11 -9.60 -6.88
N LEU A 148 -7.02 -10.14 -7.44
CA LEU A 148 -6.01 -10.81 -6.62
C LEU A 148 -5.35 -9.85 -5.61
N SER A 149 -5.23 -8.55 -5.96
CA SER A 149 -4.74 -7.50 -5.06
C SER A 149 -5.52 -7.40 -3.74
N HIS A 150 -6.81 -7.71 -3.72
CA HIS A 150 -7.64 -7.64 -2.50
C HIS A 150 -7.28 -8.67 -1.42
N TYR A 151 -6.43 -9.65 -1.74
CA TYR A 151 -5.89 -10.60 -0.77
C TYR A 151 -4.61 -10.10 -0.09
N PHE A 152 -4.08 -8.94 -0.51
CA PHE A 152 -2.80 -8.38 -0.05
C PHE A 152 -3.05 -7.14 0.79
N HIS A 153 -2.74 -7.21 2.07
CA HIS A 153 -2.89 -6.08 2.98
C HIS A 153 -1.54 -5.40 3.16
N GLN A 154 -1.49 -4.10 2.88
CA GLN A 154 -0.27 -3.29 3.01
C GLN A 154 0.27 -3.38 4.45
N MET A 155 1.53 -3.77 4.61
CA MET A 155 2.19 -3.68 5.90
C MET A 155 2.55 -2.23 6.21
N PHE A 156 2.61 -1.90 7.50
CA PHE A 156 2.99 -0.58 7.97
C PHE A 156 3.89 -0.71 9.20
N ALA A 157 4.72 0.30 9.42
CA ALA A 157 5.61 0.36 10.56
C ALA A 157 4.84 0.80 11.80
N GLN A 158 5.11 0.15 12.93
CA GLN A 158 4.56 0.54 14.22
C GLN A 158 5.62 0.31 15.29
N VAL A 159 5.98 1.37 16.01
CA VAL A 159 6.98 1.41 17.10
C VAL A 159 8.42 1.16 16.63
N THR A 160 8.70 0.09 15.89
CA THR A 160 10.06 -0.33 15.50
C THR A 160 10.81 0.72 14.69
N ASN A 161 10.08 1.38 13.79
CA ASN A 161 10.55 2.46 12.95
C ASN A 161 9.37 3.40 12.67
N PRO A 162 9.62 4.71 12.44
CA PRO A 162 8.55 5.65 12.13
C PRO A 162 8.12 5.52 10.66
N PRO A 163 6.81 5.72 10.37
CA PRO A 163 6.39 6.10 9.02
C PRO A 163 6.90 7.52 8.69
N MET A 164 6.89 7.87 7.41
CA MET A 164 7.33 9.17 6.89
C MET A 164 6.14 10.02 6.42
N ASP A 165 6.30 11.34 6.36
CA ASP A 165 5.28 12.24 5.81
C ASP A 165 5.46 12.41 4.29
N PRO A 166 4.62 11.79 3.45
CA PRO A 166 4.81 11.81 2.00
C PRO A 166 4.50 13.18 1.36
N ILE A 167 3.93 14.12 2.13
CA ILE A 167 3.56 15.46 1.67
C ILE A 167 4.65 16.45 2.10
N ARG A 168 4.94 16.52 3.40
CA ARG A 168 5.88 17.50 3.98
C ARG A 168 7.34 17.11 3.76
N GLU A 169 7.63 15.82 3.70
CA GLU A 169 8.99 15.28 3.54
C GLU A 169 9.17 14.67 2.14
N ASN A 170 8.35 15.07 1.15
CA ASN A 170 8.39 14.53 -0.21
C ASN A 170 9.77 14.69 -0.89
N LEU A 171 10.57 15.69 -0.49
CA LEU A 171 11.92 15.93 -1.04
C LEU A 171 12.84 14.71 -0.91
N VAL A 172 12.69 13.93 0.16
CA VAL A 172 13.47 12.70 0.34
C VAL A 172 12.84 11.51 -0.39
N MET A 173 11.64 11.63 -0.95
CA MET A 173 10.97 10.53 -1.62
C MET A 173 11.24 10.51 -3.13
N SER A 174 11.44 9.32 -3.69
CA SER A 174 11.65 9.17 -5.13
C SER A 174 10.93 7.96 -5.70
N LEU A 175 10.20 8.19 -6.79
CA LEU A 175 9.59 7.18 -7.64
C LEU A 175 10.43 6.86 -8.88
N ARG A 176 11.62 7.47 -8.98
CA ARG A 176 12.54 7.22 -10.08
C ARG A 176 12.90 5.73 -10.14
N ILE A 177 12.84 5.18 -11.33
CA ILE A 177 13.26 3.82 -11.63
C ILE A 177 14.23 3.81 -12.80
N GLN A 178 14.91 2.68 -12.94
CA GLN A 178 15.86 2.44 -13.99
C GLN A 178 15.65 1.02 -14.54
N LEU A 179 15.42 0.91 -15.84
CA LEU A 179 15.21 -0.33 -16.56
C LEU A 179 16.49 -0.79 -17.26
N GLY A 180 16.63 -2.09 -17.42
CA GLY A 180 17.77 -2.74 -18.08
C GLY A 180 18.57 -3.65 -17.15
N ARG A 181 19.72 -4.09 -17.66
CA ARG A 181 20.63 -5.03 -17.00
C ARG A 181 21.47 -4.33 -15.93
N ARG A 182 21.53 -4.91 -14.73
CA ARG A 182 22.47 -4.46 -13.67
C ARG A 182 23.80 -5.18 -13.81
N GLY A 183 24.88 -4.42 -13.74
CA GLY A 183 26.25 -4.93 -13.69
C GLY A 183 26.63 -5.46 -12.31
N PRO A 184 27.81 -6.07 -12.16
CA PRO A 184 28.34 -6.52 -10.87
C PRO A 184 28.59 -5.34 -9.92
N ILE A 185 28.13 -5.44 -8.67
CA ILE A 185 28.23 -4.36 -7.68
C ILE A 185 29.69 -3.98 -7.34
N LEU A 186 30.66 -4.85 -7.64
CA LEU A 186 32.08 -4.68 -7.32
C LEU A 186 32.91 -4.07 -8.47
N GLU A 187 32.29 -3.73 -9.59
CA GLU A 187 32.97 -3.19 -10.77
C GLU A 187 32.54 -1.75 -11.02
N ASP A 188 33.49 -0.85 -11.21
CA ASP A 188 33.23 0.51 -11.64
C ASP A 188 33.40 0.61 -13.17
N ALA A 189 32.30 0.67 -13.91
CA ALA A 189 32.34 0.74 -15.37
C ALA A 189 31.24 1.65 -15.95
N PRO A 190 31.52 2.39 -17.06
CA PRO A 190 30.52 3.22 -17.73
C PRO A 190 29.25 2.44 -18.11
N SER A 191 29.42 1.18 -18.53
CA SER A 191 28.31 0.30 -18.91
C SER A 191 27.28 0.06 -17.80
N GLN A 192 27.60 0.35 -16.53
CA GLN A 192 26.64 0.27 -15.43
C GLN A 192 25.64 1.43 -15.41
N ALA A 193 26.00 2.57 -16.03
CA ALA A 193 25.10 3.69 -16.24
C ALA A 193 24.20 3.49 -17.48
N HIS A 194 24.41 2.41 -18.24
CA HIS A 194 23.62 2.09 -19.44
C HIS A 194 22.26 1.49 -19.10
N LEU A 195 21.34 2.37 -18.72
CA LEU A 195 20.00 2.07 -18.23
C LEU A 195 19.00 3.06 -18.83
N ILE A 196 17.74 2.65 -18.90
CA ILE A 196 16.64 3.57 -19.19
C ILE A 196 16.16 4.17 -17.86
N GLU A 197 16.31 5.47 -17.67
CA GLU A 197 15.80 6.18 -16.50
C GLU A 197 14.39 6.70 -16.78
N LEU A 198 13.47 6.43 -15.84
CA LEU A 198 12.09 6.93 -15.84
C LEU A 198 11.83 7.67 -14.53
N ASN A 199 11.09 8.78 -14.61
CA ASN A 199 10.71 9.57 -13.44
C ASN A 199 9.56 8.96 -12.63
N SER A 200 8.77 8.09 -13.28
CA SER A 200 7.60 7.42 -12.72
C SER A 200 7.61 5.95 -13.08
N PRO A 201 7.06 5.06 -12.23
CA PRO A 201 6.76 3.69 -12.63
C PRO A 201 5.47 3.59 -13.46
N ILE A 202 4.67 4.65 -13.53
CA ILE A 202 3.40 4.65 -14.28
C ILE A 202 3.68 5.11 -15.70
N LEU A 203 3.51 4.21 -16.66
CA LEU A 203 3.82 4.46 -18.06
C LEU A 203 2.60 4.92 -18.83
N SER A 204 2.76 5.98 -19.63
CA SER A 204 1.88 6.22 -20.79
C SER A 204 2.13 5.17 -21.88
N ASP A 205 1.19 5.05 -22.82
CA ASP A 205 1.36 4.15 -23.97
C ASP A 205 2.54 4.58 -24.85
N ALA A 206 2.77 5.89 -24.98
CA ALA A 206 3.92 6.44 -25.70
C ALA A 206 5.25 6.13 -24.99
N GLU A 207 5.30 6.17 -23.65
CA GLU A 207 6.48 5.78 -22.87
C GLU A 207 6.75 4.28 -23.01
N LEU A 208 5.72 3.44 -22.92
CA LEU A 208 5.83 1.99 -23.16
C LEU A 208 6.40 1.70 -24.55
N GLU A 209 5.86 2.36 -25.57
CA GLU A 209 6.30 2.20 -26.96
C GLU A 209 7.76 2.64 -27.14
N ALA A 210 8.15 3.77 -26.53
CA ALA A 210 9.54 4.25 -26.56
C ALA A 210 10.52 3.29 -25.83
N ILE A 211 10.07 2.61 -24.78
CA ILE A 211 10.87 1.58 -24.09
C ILE A 211 11.06 0.37 -25.00
N VAL A 212 9.98 -0.17 -25.56
CA VAL A 212 10.01 -1.37 -26.41
C VAL A 212 10.77 -1.12 -27.71
N ARG A 213 10.66 0.08 -28.27
CA ARG A 213 11.30 0.50 -29.53
C ARG A 213 12.39 1.56 -29.32
N SER A 214 13.18 1.42 -28.27
CA SER A 214 14.24 2.39 -27.92
C SER A 214 15.30 2.61 -29.01
N GLY A 215 15.43 1.67 -29.96
CA GLY A 215 16.43 1.71 -31.03
C GLY A 215 17.85 1.30 -30.59
N ASP A 216 18.10 1.18 -29.28
CA ASP A 216 19.34 0.62 -28.76
C ASP A 216 19.19 -0.89 -28.57
N HIS A 217 19.96 -1.66 -29.34
CA HIS A 217 20.01 -3.13 -29.28
C HIS A 217 20.34 -3.68 -27.87
N ARG A 218 20.95 -2.89 -26.98
CA ARG A 218 21.22 -3.26 -25.58
C ARG A 218 19.96 -3.27 -24.72
N PHE A 219 18.92 -2.51 -25.10
CA PHE A 219 17.59 -2.51 -24.48
C PHE A 219 16.62 -3.46 -25.18
N PHE A 220 17.08 -4.66 -25.54
CA PHE A 220 16.23 -5.67 -26.15
C PHE A 220 15.07 -6.04 -25.23
N SER A 221 13.85 -5.77 -25.72
CA SER A 221 12.59 -6.04 -25.05
C SER A 221 11.94 -7.30 -25.63
N HIS A 222 11.50 -8.22 -24.76
CA HIS A 222 10.73 -9.40 -25.17
C HIS A 222 9.31 -9.33 -24.58
N TRP A 223 8.30 -9.48 -25.42
CA TRP A 223 6.89 -9.33 -25.07
C TRP A 223 6.26 -10.71 -24.83
N ILE A 224 5.69 -10.92 -23.65
CA ILE A 224 5.09 -12.18 -23.23
C ILE A 224 3.60 -11.95 -22.92
N ALA A 225 2.74 -12.59 -23.71
CA ALA A 225 1.31 -12.61 -23.45
C ALA A 225 1.01 -13.47 -22.22
N ALA A 226 0.35 -12.84 -21.24
CA ALA A 226 -0.13 -13.43 -19.99
C ALA A 226 -1.60 -13.88 -20.14
N THR A 227 -1.87 -14.63 -21.20
CA THR A 227 -3.19 -15.19 -21.50
C THR A 227 -3.10 -16.69 -21.79
N TRP A 228 -4.20 -17.42 -21.59
CA TRP A 228 -4.33 -18.83 -22.00
C TRP A 228 -5.66 -19.10 -22.72
N PRO A 229 -5.73 -20.09 -23.62
CA PRO A 229 -6.96 -20.45 -24.30
C PRO A 229 -8.07 -20.90 -23.34
N ALA A 230 -9.27 -20.33 -23.49
CA ALA A 230 -10.41 -20.61 -22.61
C ALA A 230 -10.87 -22.08 -22.66
N ASP A 231 -10.68 -22.75 -23.80
CA ASP A 231 -11.03 -24.15 -24.02
C ASP A 231 -10.13 -25.14 -23.26
N HIS A 232 -8.93 -24.72 -22.85
CA HIS A 232 -8.05 -25.49 -21.97
C HIS A 232 -8.53 -25.51 -20.50
N GLY A 233 -9.58 -24.75 -20.18
CA GLY A 233 -10.20 -24.75 -18.86
C GLY A 233 -9.26 -24.28 -17.73
N PRO A 234 -9.59 -24.59 -16.46
CA PRO A 234 -8.81 -24.13 -15.32
C PRO A 234 -7.36 -24.64 -15.27
N GLU A 235 -7.13 -25.86 -15.76
CA GLU A 235 -5.79 -26.49 -15.77
C GLU A 235 -4.82 -25.75 -16.72
N GLY A 236 -5.34 -25.13 -17.78
CA GLY A 236 -4.55 -24.34 -18.73
C GLY A 236 -3.81 -23.15 -18.10
N MET A 237 -4.36 -22.56 -17.02
CA MET A 237 -3.75 -21.41 -16.36
C MET A 237 -2.38 -21.75 -15.75
N GLU A 238 -2.28 -22.90 -15.06
CA GLU A 238 -1.05 -23.30 -14.38
C GLU A 238 0.03 -23.70 -15.39
N ALA A 239 -0.35 -24.45 -16.43
CA ALA A 239 0.54 -24.78 -17.54
C ALA A 239 1.08 -23.52 -18.22
N ARG A 240 0.22 -22.54 -18.51
CA ARG A 240 0.64 -21.28 -19.12
C ARG A 240 1.57 -20.47 -18.20
N LEU A 241 1.34 -20.48 -16.89
CA LEU A 241 2.23 -19.81 -15.94
C LEU A 241 3.65 -20.41 -15.95
N ASP A 242 3.76 -21.74 -16.08
CA ASP A 242 5.03 -22.44 -16.21
C ASP A 242 5.73 -22.10 -17.54
N GLU A 243 4.98 -22.08 -18.65
CA GLU A 243 5.48 -21.65 -19.95
C GLU A 243 6.00 -20.21 -19.92
N ILE A 244 5.25 -19.28 -19.32
CA ILE A 244 5.68 -17.88 -19.18
C ILE A 244 6.99 -17.78 -18.39
N CYS A 245 7.15 -18.56 -17.32
CA CYS A 245 8.39 -18.59 -16.56
C CYS A 245 9.57 -19.10 -17.41
N ALA A 246 9.37 -20.17 -18.17
CA ALA A 246 10.38 -20.72 -19.07
C ALA A 246 10.74 -19.74 -20.21
N GLU A 247 9.72 -19.16 -20.85
CA GLU A 247 9.86 -18.15 -21.91
C GLU A 247 10.63 -16.93 -21.41
N ALA A 248 10.31 -16.43 -20.21
CA ALA A 248 11.01 -15.32 -19.58
C ALA A 248 12.50 -15.65 -19.36
N ALA A 249 12.80 -16.85 -18.87
CA ALA A 249 14.18 -17.31 -18.65
C ALA A 249 14.95 -17.42 -19.98
N ASP A 250 14.33 -17.99 -21.01
CA ASP A 250 14.94 -18.14 -22.33
C ASP A 250 15.17 -16.79 -23.02
N ALA A 251 14.20 -15.87 -22.95
CA ALA A 251 14.36 -14.52 -23.45
C ALA A 251 15.56 -13.80 -22.80
N VAL A 252 15.75 -13.94 -21.49
CA VAL A 252 16.90 -13.35 -20.78
C VAL A 252 18.22 -14.02 -21.21
N ARG A 253 18.24 -15.34 -21.42
CA ARG A 253 19.42 -16.05 -21.96
C ARG A 253 19.77 -15.58 -23.39
N LEU A 254 18.75 -15.25 -24.18
CA LEU A 254 18.89 -14.68 -25.53
C LEU A 254 19.25 -13.19 -25.54
N GLY A 255 19.36 -12.55 -24.37
CA GLY A 255 19.85 -11.19 -24.22
C GLY A 255 18.78 -10.13 -23.92
N ALA A 256 17.53 -10.53 -23.64
CA ALA A 256 16.50 -9.59 -23.23
C ALA A 256 16.88 -8.90 -21.92
N THR A 257 16.84 -7.58 -21.90
CA THR A 257 17.09 -6.74 -20.72
C THR A 257 15.81 -6.11 -20.18
N ILE A 258 14.71 -6.26 -20.92
CA ILE A 258 13.36 -5.87 -20.55
C ILE A 258 12.40 -6.99 -20.95
N LEU A 259 11.56 -7.42 -20.02
CA LEU A 259 10.43 -8.33 -20.29
C LEU A 259 9.14 -7.55 -20.10
N VAL A 260 8.27 -7.58 -21.10
CA VAL A 260 6.93 -7.03 -20.99
C VAL A 260 5.95 -8.16 -20.73
N LEU A 261 5.29 -8.15 -19.58
CA LEU A 261 4.26 -9.11 -19.19
C LEU A 261 2.91 -8.43 -19.41
N SER A 262 2.09 -8.96 -20.32
CA SER A 262 0.90 -8.26 -20.82
C SER A 262 -0.36 -9.11 -20.75
N ASP A 263 -1.45 -8.57 -20.19
CA ASP A 263 -2.80 -9.15 -20.31
C ASP A 263 -3.65 -8.49 -21.42
N ARG A 264 -3.07 -7.56 -22.19
CA ARG A 264 -3.76 -6.82 -23.27
C ARG A 264 -4.25 -7.73 -24.41
N GLU A 265 -3.60 -8.88 -24.57
CA GLU A 265 -3.93 -9.90 -25.57
C GLU A 265 -5.21 -10.69 -25.24
N THR A 266 -5.90 -10.36 -24.14
CA THR A 266 -7.18 -10.97 -23.77
C THR A 266 -8.20 -10.76 -24.89
N SER A 267 -8.79 -11.85 -25.36
CA SER A 267 -9.68 -11.89 -26.53
C SER A 267 -11.00 -12.59 -26.18
N SER A 268 -11.84 -12.93 -27.15
CA SER A 268 -12.99 -13.82 -26.88
C SER A 268 -12.55 -15.23 -26.49
N ASP A 269 -11.38 -15.65 -26.98
CA ASP A 269 -10.88 -17.02 -26.89
C ASP A 269 -9.76 -17.16 -25.85
N ASP A 270 -9.07 -16.07 -25.49
CA ASP A 270 -7.91 -16.06 -24.60
C ASP A 270 -8.21 -15.34 -23.28
N VAL A 271 -8.07 -16.07 -22.18
CA VAL A 271 -8.35 -15.61 -20.80
C VAL A 271 -7.12 -14.96 -20.20
N ALA A 272 -7.28 -13.82 -19.52
CA ALA A 272 -6.22 -13.14 -18.77
C ALA A 272 -5.77 -13.96 -17.53
N LEU A 273 -4.48 -14.26 -17.40
CA LEU A 273 -3.90 -14.66 -16.11
C LEU A 273 -3.94 -13.46 -15.16
N PRO A 274 -4.28 -13.66 -13.87
CA PRO A 274 -4.15 -12.59 -12.88
C PRO A 274 -2.73 -12.04 -12.89
N ILE A 275 -2.56 -10.80 -13.31
CA ILE A 275 -1.24 -10.31 -13.72
C ILE A 275 -0.26 -10.27 -12.54
N LEU A 276 -0.78 -10.06 -11.33
CA LEU A 276 -0.01 -10.08 -10.09
C LEU A 276 0.61 -11.46 -9.83
N LEU A 277 -0.10 -12.54 -10.16
CA LEU A 277 0.42 -13.90 -10.05
C LEU A 277 1.56 -14.14 -11.03
N VAL A 278 1.42 -13.65 -12.27
CA VAL A 278 2.41 -13.76 -13.33
C VAL A 278 3.70 -13.03 -12.95
N VAL A 279 3.58 -11.78 -12.50
CA VAL A 279 4.72 -10.96 -12.07
C VAL A 279 5.50 -11.64 -10.94
N GLY A 280 4.79 -12.08 -9.90
CA GLY A 280 5.43 -12.75 -8.76
C GLY A 280 6.11 -14.07 -9.15
N ALA A 281 5.45 -14.88 -9.98
CA ALA A 281 6.00 -16.15 -10.46
C ALA A 281 7.26 -15.96 -11.31
N VAL A 282 7.23 -15.03 -12.28
CA VAL A 282 8.40 -14.70 -13.13
C VAL A 282 9.51 -14.07 -12.30
N HIS A 283 9.18 -13.16 -11.38
CA HIS A 283 10.15 -12.50 -10.51
C HIS A 283 10.97 -13.53 -9.71
N HIS A 284 10.29 -14.45 -9.02
CA HIS A 284 10.95 -15.48 -8.23
C HIS A 284 11.65 -16.54 -9.08
N HIS A 285 11.06 -16.96 -10.21
CA HIS A 285 11.69 -17.91 -11.12
C HIS A 285 13.04 -17.38 -11.65
N LEU A 286 13.08 -16.11 -12.06
CA LEU A 286 14.32 -15.47 -12.51
C LEU A 286 15.33 -15.25 -11.36
N ILE A 287 14.88 -15.15 -10.11
CA ILE A 287 15.77 -15.13 -8.93
C ILE A 287 16.43 -16.50 -8.76
N ASP A 288 15.64 -17.58 -8.81
CA ASP A 288 16.15 -18.95 -8.67
C ASP A 288 17.17 -19.29 -9.75
N GLU A 289 16.94 -18.80 -10.97
CA GLU A 289 17.87 -18.95 -12.09
C GLU A 289 19.09 -18.01 -12.03
N GLY A 290 19.18 -17.11 -11.04
CA GLY A 290 20.28 -16.15 -10.92
C GLY A 290 20.30 -15.09 -12.03
N MET A 291 19.15 -14.85 -12.67
CA MET A 291 19.00 -13.98 -13.83
C MET A 291 18.23 -12.69 -13.56
N ARG A 292 17.51 -12.55 -12.42
CA ARG A 292 16.65 -11.39 -12.15
C ARG A 292 17.37 -10.04 -12.21
N GLY A 293 18.64 -9.96 -11.83
CA GLY A 293 19.44 -8.73 -11.93
C GLY A 293 19.75 -8.29 -13.37
N ARG A 294 19.59 -9.17 -14.36
CA ARG A 294 19.91 -8.92 -15.77
C ARG A 294 18.77 -8.27 -16.55
N VAL A 295 17.59 -8.17 -15.95
CA VAL A 295 16.37 -7.82 -16.66
C VAL A 295 15.44 -6.94 -15.82
N SER A 296 14.62 -6.13 -16.46
CA SER A 296 13.51 -5.41 -15.83
C SER A 296 12.18 -5.99 -16.27
N LEU A 297 11.20 -6.02 -15.36
CA LEU A 297 9.84 -6.48 -15.65
C LEU A 297 8.95 -5.26 -15.85
N VAL A 298 8.35 -5.10 -17.01
CA VAL A 298 7.35 -4.08 -17.31
C VAL A 298 6.01 -4.78 -17.42
N VAL A 299 4.98 -4.23 -16.78
CA VAL A 299 3.64 -4.82 -16.74
C VAL A 299 2.70 -3.99 -17.59
N VAL A 300 1.93 -4.62 -18.46
CA VAL A 300 0.85 -4.01 -19.23
C VAL A 300 -0.44 -4.69 -18.80
N SER A 301 -1.30 -3.96 -18.07
CA SER A 301 -2.45 -4.60 -17.43
C SER A 301 -3.74 -3.80 -17.49
N GLY A 302 -4.82 -4.51 -17.82
CA GLY A 302 -6.19 -4.04 -17.67
C GLY A 302 -6.79 -4.27 -16.28
N GLU A 303 -6.17 -5.06 -15.41
CA GLU A 303 -6.65 -5.23 -14.02
C GLU A 303 -6.32 -4.01 -13.15
N CYS A 304 -5.14 -3.43 -13.35
CA CYS A 304 -4.56 -2.37 -12.54
C CYS A 304 -5.28 -1.04 -12.73
N ARG A 305 -5.83 -0.47 -11.65
CA ARG A 305 -6.58 0.80 -11.72
C ARG A 305 -6.37 1.77 -10.57
N ASP A 306 -5.86 1.31 -9.43
CA ASP A 306 -5.60 2.15 -8.26
C ASP A 306 -4.16 1.98 -7.73
N ALA A 307 -3.76 2.82 -6.78
CA ALA A 307 -2.40 2.82 -6.24
C ALA A 307 -2.07 1.52 -5.49
N HIS A 308 -3.06 0.81 -4.97
CA HIS A 308 -2.83 -0.45 -4.27
C HIS A 308 -2.49 -1.57 -5.26
N ASP A 309 -3.17 -1.64 -6.41
CA ASP A 309 -2.80 -2.58 -7.48
C ASP A 309 -1.36 -2.35 -7.95
N VAL A 310 -1.01 -1.08 -8.22
CA VAL A 310 0.35 -0.73 -8.64
C VAL A 310 1.37 -1.09 -7.56
N ALA A 311 1.08 -0.77 -6.30
CA ALA A 311 1.96 -1.09 -5.19
C ALA A 311 2.16 -2.61 -5.03
N CYS A 312 1.13 -3.43 -5.28
CA CYS A 312 1.27 -4.89 -5.32
C CYS A 312 2.22 -5.30 -6.45
N LEU A 313 1.96 -4.87 -7.68
CA LEU A 313 2.80 -5.24 -8.83
C LEU A 313 4.28 -4.89 -8.61
N ILE A 314 4.56 -3.68 -8.13
CA ILE A 314 5.93 -3.24 -7.84
C ILE A 314 6.52 -4.01 -6.66
N GLY A 315 5.75 -4.17 -5.57
CA GLY A 315 6.16 -4.90 -4.38
C GLY A 315 6.51 -6.37 -4.64
N PHE A 316 5.93 -6.97 -5.67
CA PHE A 316 6.20 -8.34 -6.14
C PHE A 316 7.12 -8.41 -7.36
N GLY A 317 7.72 -7.29 -7.78
CA GLY A 317 8.89 -7.30 -8.66
C GLY A 317 8.75 -6.60 -10.00
N ALA A 318 7.62 -5.99 -10.32
CA ALA A 318 7.49 -5.11 -11.48
C ALA A 318 8.40 -3.88 -11.31
N SER A 319 9.10 -3.50 -12.39
CA SER A 319 9.85 -2.24 -12.45
C SER A 319 8.94 -1.07 -12.82
N ALA A 320 8.02 -1.26 -13.77
CA ALA A 320 7.08 -0.25 -14.26
C ALA A 320 5.74 -0.90 -14.65
N VAL A 321 4.68 -0.11 -14.69
CA VAL A 321 3.30 -0.54 -14.97
C VAL A 321 2.65 0.43 -15.96
N ASN A 322 2.08 -0.10 -17.03
CA ASN A 322 1.18 0.59 -17.95
C ASN A 322 -0.26 0.10 -17.67
N PRO A 323 -1.08 0.88 -16.95
CA PRO A 323 -2.46 0.54 -16.64
C PRO A 323 -3.38 0.91 -17.82
N TYR A 324 -3.18 0.28 -18.99
CA TYR A 324 -3.74 0.72 -20.27
C TYR A 324 -5.27 0.88 -20.24
N LEU A 325 -5.99 -0.05 -19.59
CA LEU A 325 -7.45 0.02 -19.55
C LEU A 325 -7.95 1.12 -18.61
N ALA A 326 -7.25 1.37 -17.51
CA ALA A 326 -7.60 2.49 -16.63
C ALA A 326 -7.38 3.84 -17.33
N ILE A 327 -6.31 3.95 -18.12
CA ILE A 327 -6.04 5.12 -18.99
C ILE A 327 -7.19 5.31 -19.99
N ASP A 328 -7.61 4.26 -20.69
CA ASP A 328 -8.76 4.29 -21.60
C ASP A 328 -10.06 4.73 -20.88
N GLN A 329 -10.33 4.21 -19.67
CA GLN A 329 -11.49 4.65 -18.88
C GLN A 329 -11.42 6.14 -18.49
N VAL A 330 -10.23 6.67 -18.23
CA VAL A 330 -10.03 8.10 -17.93
C VAL A 330 -10.26 8.97 -19.16
N ILE A 331 -9.80 8.53 -20.33
CA ILE A 331 -10.08 9.18 -21.62
C ILE A 331 -11.60 9.21 -21.88
N ASP A 332 -12.29 8.08 -21.69
CA ASP A 332 -13.75 7.99 -21.84
C ASP A 332 -14.51 8.92 -20.89
N LEU A 333 -14.07 9.05 -19.63
CA LEU A 333 -14.65 10.01 -18.67
C LEU A 333 -14.51 11.47 -19.14
N ALA A 334 -13.37 11.84 -19.71
CA ALA A 334 -13.15 13.17 -20.26
C ALA A 334 -14.02 13.42 -21.51
N ARG A 335 -13.99 12.50 -22.48
CA ARG A 335 -14.72 12.66 -23.75
C ARG A 335 -16.24 12.60 -23.61
N SER A 336 -16.75 11.84 -22.63
CA SER A 336 -18.18 11.80 -22.32
C SER A 336 -18.69 13.08 -21.63
N GLY A 337 -17.80 14.01 -21.27
CA GLY A 337 -18.14 15.24 -20.54
C GLY A 337 -18.44 15.01 -19.07
N MET A 338 -18.09 13.85 -18.51
CA MET A 338 -18.17 13.61 -17.06
C MET A 338 -17.07 14.35 -16.28
N LEU A 339 -15.99 14.73 -16.97
CA LEU A 339 -14.92 15.58 -16.46
C LEU A 339 -14.84 16.87 -17.28
N ASP A 340 -14.67 18.00 -16.60
CA ASP A 340 -14.39 19.30 -17.24
C ASP A 340 -12.88 19.47 -17.46
N LEU A 341 -12.28 18.52 -18.17
CA LEU A 341 -10.85 18.44 -18.48
C LEU A 341 -10.67 17.80 -19.86
N ASP A 342 -9.62 18.20 -20.59
CA ASP A 342 -9.22 17.47 -21.79
C ASP A 342 -8.64 16.09 -21.43
N PRO A 343 -8.69 15.10 -22.35
CA PRO A 343 -8.23 13.75 -22.07
C PRO A 343 -6.76 13.64 -21.66
N VAL A 344 -5.87 14.49 -22.17
CA VAL A 344 -4.44 14.45 -21.82
C VAL A 344 -4.24 14.95 -20.39
N ALA A 345 -4.88 16.06 -20.01
CA ALA A 345 -4.85 16.57 -18.65
C ALA A 345 -5.43 15.58 -17.63
N ALA A 346 -6.51 14.88 -17.99
CA ALA A 346 -7.13 13.86 -17.15
C ALA A 346 -6.18 12.67 -16.89
N GLN A 347 -5.45 12.21 -17.91
CA GLN A 347 -4.44 11.14 -17.78
C GLN A 347 -3.23 11.58 -16.94
N GLU A 348 -2.73 12.79 -17.14
CA GLU A 348 -1.64 13.35 -16.34
C GLU A 348 -2.02 13.49 -14.86
N ASN A 349 -3.24 13.92 -14.58
CA ASN A 349 -3.79 13.96 -13.23
C ASN A 349 -3.90 12.55 -12.63
N TYR A 350 -4.42 11.58 -13.39
CA TYR A 350 -4.51 10.19 -12.95
C TYR A 350 -3.13 9.63 -12.58
N ARG A 351 -2.11 9.84 -13.42
CA ARG A 351 -0.71 9.47 -13.15
C ARG A 351 -0.21 10.15 -11.87
N ARG A 352 -0.38 11.47 -11.73
CA ARG A 352 0.06 12.23 -10.55
C ARG A 352 -0.58 11.70 -9.27
N THR A 353 -1.89 11.41 -9.28
CA THR A 353 -2.58 10.87 -8.10
C THR A 353 -2.10 9.46 -7.74
N LEU A 354 -1.82 8.59 -8.73
CA LEU A 354 -1.18 7.30 -8.49
C LEU A 354 0.20 7.46 -7.82
N GLU A 355 1.01 8.42 -8.29
CA GLU A 355 2.33 8.71 -7.73
C GLU A 355 2.26 9.20 -6.28
N GLU A 356 1.34 10.12 -5.98
CA GLU A 356 1.11 10.62 -4.62
C GLU A 356 0.69 9.50 -3.66
N GLU A 357 -0.28 8.68 -4.07
CA GLU A 357 -0.75 7.56 -3.25
C GLU A 357 0.30 6.44 -3.15
N LEU A 358 1.13 6.21 -4.16
CA LEU A 358 2.28 5.29 -4.08
C LEU A 358 3.29 5.76 -3.03
N ARG A 359 3.65 7.04 -3.02
CA ARG A 359 4.53 7.62 -1.99
C ARG A 359 3.95 7.41 -0.61
N LYS A 360 2.64 7.63 -0.45
CA LYS A 360 1.93 7.37 0.80
C LYS A 360 1.97 5.90 1.21
N ILE A 361 1.78 4.94 0.30
CA ILE A 361 1.91 3.51 0.62
C ILE A 361 3.33 3.18 1.09
N MET A 362 4.36 3.68 0.39
CA MET A 362 5.76 3.46 0.78
C MET A 362 6.08 4.10 2.14
N SER A 363 5.53 5.29 2.40
CA SER A 363 5.81 6.05 3.63
C SER A 363 5.25 5.37 4.87
N LYS A 364 4.22 4.52 4.75
CA LYS A 364 3.68 3.70 5.86
C LYS A 364 4.73 2.80 6.50
N MET A 365 5.72 2.34 5.74
CA MET A 365 6.86 1.56 6.25
C MET A 365 8.13 2.41 6.45
N GLY A 366 8.06 3.72 6.19
CA GLY A 366 9.20 4.63 6.23
C GLY A 366 10.15 4.47 5.04
N ILE A 367 9.67 3.95 3.90
CA ILE A 367 10.48 3.72 2.70
C ILE A 367 10.46 4.96 1.81
N CYS A 368 11.63 5.43 1.41
CA CYS A 368 11.78 6.68 0.65
C CYS A 368 12.09 6.50 -0.84
N THR A 369 12.46 5.30 -1.31
CA THR A 369 12.72 5.07 -2.74
C THR A 369 11.94 3.87 -3.26
N LEU A 370 11.35 4.04 -4.44
CA LEU A 370 10.62 2.96 -5.09
C LEU A 370 11.53 1.79 -5.45
N ALA A 371 12.81 2.09 -5.75
CA ALA A 371 13.83 1.08 -5.97
C ALA A 371 14.03 0.14 -4.76
N ALA A 372 13.90 0.65 -3.54
CA ALA A 372 13.96 -0.16 -2.31
C ALA A 372 12.62 -0.86 -1.99
N TYR A 373 11.49 -0.28 -2.42
CA TYR A 373 10.17 -0.88 -2.27
C TYR A 373 9.93 -2.06 -3.23
N ARG A 374 10.51 -2.00 -4.44
CA ARG A 374 10.34 -3.02 -5.47
C ARG A 374 10.86 -4.39 -5.03
N GLY A 375 10.02 -5.41 -5.11
CA GLY A 375 10.36 -6.78 -4.71
C GLY A 375 10.50 -6.96 -3.19
N SER A 376 10.04 -5.99 -2.38
CA SER A 376 10.12 -6.07 -0.92
C SER A 376 9.09 -7.01 -0.30
N GLU A 377 8.01 -7.33 -1.01
CA GLU A 377 6.90 -8.16 -0.55
C GLU A 377 6.31 -7.72 0.81
N LEU A 378 6.26 -6.40 1.06
CA LEU A 378 5.74 -5.79 2.29
C LEU A 378 4.20 -5.79 2.35
N PHE A 379 3.62 -6.97 2.18
CA PHE A 379 2.19 -7.24 2.23
C PHE A 379 1.94 -8.48 3.06
N GLU A 380 0.87 -8.47 3.86
CA GLU A 380 0.33 -9.70 4.42
C GLU A 380 -0.71 -10.29 3.47
N VAL A 381 -0.55 -11.57 3.13
CA VAL A 381 -1.49 -12.32 2.32
C VAL A 381 -2.51 -13.01 3.21
N ILE A 382 -3.79 -12.69 3.02
CA ILE A 382 -4.89 -13.28 3.77
C ILE A 382 -5.81 -14.03 2.81
N GLY A 383 -5.86 -15.36 2.94
CA GLY A 383 -6.83 -16.19 2.23
C GLY A 383 -6.35 -16.79 0.91
N LEU A 384 -5.04 -16.82 0.64
CA LEU A 384 -4.44 -17.61 -0.45
C LEU A 384 -3.79 -18.88 0.09
N SER A 385 -3.82 -19.96 -0.69
CA SER A 385 -3.19 -21.24 -0.34
C SER A 385 -1.67 -21.14 -0.31
N GLU A 386 -1.04 -22.03 0.46
CA GLU A 386 0.42 -22.17 0.53
C GLU A 386 1.05 -22.41 -0.85
N ALA A 387 0.39 -23.19 -1.73
CA ALA A 387 0.91 -23.52 -3.05
C ALA A 387 1.02 -22.29 -3.96
N VAL A 388 -0.06 -21.49 -4.04
CA VAL A 388 -0.08 -20.22 -4.79
C VAL A 388 1.04 -19.30 -4.31
N CYS A 389 1.14 -19.20 -3.00
CA CYS A 389 2.06 -18.35 -2.29
C CYS A 389 3.54 -18.72 -2.50
N ARG A 390 3.87 -20.02 -2.46
CA ARG A 390 5.23 -20.51 -2.78
C ARG A 390 5.60 -20.28 -4.25
N ARG A 391 4.61 -20.30 -5.13
CA ARG A 391 4.84 -20.09 -6.56
C ARG A 391 5.21 -18.63 -6.89
N ALA A 392 4.56 -17.66 -6.25
CA ALA A 392 4.62 -16.26 -6.71
C ALA A 392 4.87 -15.19 -5.63
N PHE A 393 4.72 -15.48 -4.34
CA PHE A 393 4.67 -14.44 -3.29
C PHE A 393 5.50 -14.81 -2.05
N ARG A 394 6.66 -15.44 -2.23
CA ARG A 394 7.29 -16.36 -1.24
C ARG A 394 7.54 -15.75 0.13
N ASN A 395 7.95 -14.48 0.18
CA ASN A 395 8.38 -13.80 1.41
C ASN A 395 7.23 -13.08 2.12
N ALA A 396 6.11 -12.84 1.45
CA ALA A 396 4.93 -12.23 2.07
C ALA A 396 4.36 -13.10 3.21
N PRO A 397 4.17 -12.57 4.44
CA PRO A 397 3.54 -13.31 5.53
C PRO A 397 2.13 -13.80 5.17
N ARG A 398 1.79 -15.02 5.61
CA ARG A 398 0.45 -15.60 5.36
C ARG A 398 -0.03 -16.47 6.52
N ARG A 399 -0.86 -15.91 7.40
CA ARG A 399 -1.37 -16.62 8.58
C ARG A 399 -2.64 -17.40 8.28
N LEU A 400 -3.51 -16.83 7.45
CA LEU A 400 -4.76 -17.44 7.03
C LEU A 400 -4.63 -17.94 5.58
N ARG A 401 -4.74 -19.25 5.40
CA ARG A 401 -4.72 -19.89 4.07
C ARG A 401 -6.11 -19.89 3.45
N GLY A 402 -6.19 -20.13 2.14
CA GLY A 402 -7.47 -20.23 1.44
C GLY A 402 -7.32 -20.69 -0.01
N VAL A 403 -7.70 -19.81 -0.93
CA VAL A 403 -7.90 -20.08 -2.36
C VAL A 403 -6.67 -20.67 -3.05
N GLY A 404 -6.87 -21.75 -3.82
CA GLY A 404 -5.83 -22.42 -4.63
C GLY A 404 -5.84 -21.99 -6.10
N MET A 405 -4.87 -22.49 -6.88
CA MET A 405 -4.75 -22.18 -8.32
C MET A 405 -6.03 -22.50 -9.10
N ALA A 406 -6.63 -23.67 -8.86
CA ALA A 406 -7.85 -24.09 -9.56
C ALA A 406 -9.03 -23.12 -9.37
N GLU A 407 -9.20 -22.58 -8.16
CA GLU A 407 -10.27 -21.63 -7.86
C GLU A 407 -9.97 -20.25 -8.45
N ILE A 408 -8.70 -19.82 -8.43
CA ILE A 408 -8.26 -18.59 -9.12
C ILE A 408 -8.55 -18.69 -10.63
N ALA A 409 -8.20 -19.83 -11.25
CA ALA A 409 -8.44 -20.06 -12.68
C ALA A 409 -9.93 -20.09 -13.01
N LYS A 410 -10.74 -20.74 -12.16
CA LYS A 410 -12.19 -20.75 -12.30
C LYS A 410 -12.80 -19.34 -12.23
N GLN A 411 -12.38 -18.53 -11.26
CA GLN A 411 -12.85 -17.14 -11.14
C GLN A 411 -12.44 -16.28 -12.35
N ALA A 412 -11.24 -16.51 -12.89
CA ALA A 412 -10.80 -15.84 -14.11
C ALA A 412 -11.67 -16.23 -15.33
N LEU A 413 -12.01 -17.52 -15.49
CA LEU A 413 -12.93 -17.99 -16.54
C LEU A 413 -14.36 -17.44 -16.37
N GLU A 414 -14.86 -17.37 -15.13
CA GLU A 414 -16.17 -16.78 -14.83
C GLU A 414 -16.24 -15.30 -15.20
N ARG A 415 -15.15 -14.55 -14.96
CA ARG A 415 -15.00 -13.16 -15.40
C ARG A 415 -14.88 -13.08 -16.93
N HIS A 416 -14.11 -13.97 -17.54
CA HIS A 416 -13.89 -14.04 -18.98
C HIS A 416 -15.18 -14.22 -19.78
N ALA A 417 -16.13 -15.02 -19.27
CA ALA A 417 -17.43 -15.22 -19.91
C ALA A 417 -18.18 -13.91 -20.20
N ARG A 418 -17.86 -12.82 -19.50
CA ARG A 418 -18.42 -11.47 -19.70
C ARG A 418 -17.91 -10.77 -20.96
N TYR A 419 -16.87 -11.31 -21.61
CA TYR A 419 -16.38 -10.82 -22.89
C TYR A 419 -17.50 -10.84 -23.94
N ALA A 420 -18.26 -11.95 -24.00
CA ALA A 420 -19.37 -12.16 -24.92
C ALA A 420 -20.52 -11.14 -24.80
N GLY A 421 -20.59 -10.41 -23.68
CA GLY A 421 -21.57 -9.36 -23.45
C GLY A 421 -22.11 -9.34 -22.03
N GLY A 422 -22.96 -8.37 -21.74
CA GLY A 422 -23.55 -8.16 -20.43
C GLY A 422 -23.59 -6.69 -20.06
N LYS A 423 -24.33 -6.36 -19.00
CA LYS A 423 -24.31 -5.00 -18.44
C LYS A 423 -23.13 -4.88 -17.48
N PRO A 424 -22.38 -3.75 -17.50
CA PRO A 424 -21.40 -3.47 -16.47
C PRO A 424 -21.99 -3.57 -15.08
N GLU A 425 -21.23 -4.13 -14.15
CA GLU A 425 -21.65 -4.24 -12.77
C GLU A 425 -21.75 -2.87 -12.12
N SER A 426 -22.75 -2.73 -11.26
CA SER A 426 -23.04 -1.48 -10.58
C SER A 426 -22.01 -1.14 -9.51
N GLY A 427 -21.48 -2.15 -8.83
CA GLY A 427 -20.61 -1.99 -7.67
C GLY A 427 -21.40 -1.73 -6.39
N GLY A 428 -20.85 -2.24 -5.29
CA GLY A 428 -21.32 -2.00 -3.93
C GLY A 428 -20.28 -2.46 -2.92
N PHE A 429 -19.00 -2.23 -3.23
CA PHE A 429 -17.87 -2.56 -2.37
C PHE A 429 -17.56 -1.38 -1.44
N TYR A 430 -17.54 -0.16 -1.95
CA TYR A 430 -17.24 1.03 -1.14
C TYR A 430 -18.48 1.56 -0.42
N LYS A 431 -19.68 1.38 -0.99
CA LYS A 431 -20.96 1.78 -0.42
C LYS A 431 -22.00 0.70 -0.61
N HIS A 432 -22.76 0.45 0.46
CA HIS A 432 -23.85 -0.51 0.41
C HIS A 432 -24.83 -0.22 -0.73
N ARG A 433 -25.09 -1.26 -1.53
CA ARG A 433 -26.11 -1.26 -2.58
C ARG A 433 -26.86 -2.59 -2.56
N GLY A 434 -28.19 -2.54 -2.71
CA GLY A 434 -29.02 -3.74 -2.71
C GLY A 434 -28.65 -4.69 -3.86
N GLY A 435 -28.43 -5.97 -3.53
CA GLY A 435 -28.02 -7.00 -4.49
C GLY A 435 -26.51 -7.08 -4.73
N GLU A 436 -25.73 -6.16 -4.15
CA GLU A 436 -24.26 -6.13 -4.24
C GLU A 436 -23.61 -6.78 -3.01
N ASP A 437 -22.36 -6.43 -2.68
CA ASP A 437 -21.65 -7.00 -1.54
C ASP A 437 -22.40 -6.77 -0.22
N LEU A 438 -22.28 -7.74 0.69
CA LEU A 438 -22.90 -7.66 2.01
C LEU A 438 -22.08 -6.76 2.92
N HIS A 439 -22.71 -5.74 3.48
CA HIS A 439 -22.13 -4.84 4.47
C HIS A 439 -22.62 -5.20 5.87
N VAL A 440 -21.71 -5.40 6.84
CA VAL A 440 -22.08 -5.68 8.25
C VAL A 440 -22.94 -4.57 8.84
N THR A 441 -22.69 -3.31 8.43
CA THR A 441 -23.46 -2.14 8.87
C THR A 441 -24.50 -1.69 7.84
N GLY A 442 -25.04 -2.63 7.06
CA GLY A 442 -26.10 -2.36 6.09
C GLY A 442 -27.35 -1.70 6.70
N PRO A 443 -28.17 -0.97 5.90
CA PRO A 443 -29.27 -0.16 6.40
C PRO A 443 -30.27 -0.90 7.29
N LYS A 444 -30.58 -2.17 6.99
CA LYS A 444 -31.49 -2.99 7.79
C LYS A 444 -30.97 -3.18 9.22
N ALA A 445 -29.71 -3.59 9.36
CA ALA A 445 -29.08 -3.82 10.67
C ALA A 445 -29.02 -2.53 11.51
N VAL A 446 -28.69 -1.40 10.86
CA VAL A 446 -28.62 -0.09 11.54
C VAL A 446 -30.01 0.37 12.01
N LEU A 447 -31.03 0.27 11.15
CA LEU A 447 -32.39 0.70 11.49
C LEU A 447 -33.00 -0.15 12.61
N GLU A 448 -32.76 -1.46 12.60
CA GLU A 448 -33.25 -2.36 13.65
C GLU A 448 -32.56 -2.10 14.98
N LEU A 449 -31.25 -1.86 14.99
CA LEU A 449 -30.51 -1.45 16.20
C LEU A 449 -31.04 -0.11 16.74
N GLN A 450 -31.25 0.88 15.88
CA GLN A 450 -31.81 2.17 16.29
C GLN A 450 -33.21 2.03 16.88
N LYS A 451 -34.04 1.16 16.31
CA LYS A 451 -35.38 0.88 16.83
C LYS A 451 -35.28 0.23 18.22
N SER A 452 -34.43 -0.79 18.39
CA SER A 452 -34.31 -1.52 19.65
C SER A 452 -33.83 -0.64 20.81
N VAL A 453 -32.79 0.19 20.58
CA VAL A 453 -32.25 1.05 21.64
C VAL A 453 -33.15 2.23 21.99
N ARG A 454 -34.01 2.68 21.06
CA ARG A 454 -34.96 3.77 21.31
C ARG A 454 -36.25 3.30 21.98
N SER A 455 -36.76 2.12 21.62
CA SER A 455 -38.00 1.59 22.21
C SER A 455 -37.77 0.88 23.54
N GLY A 456 -36.60 0.24 23.73
CA GLY A 456 -36.33 -0.64 24.86
C GLY A 456 -37.11 -1.96 24.82
N GLU A 457 -37.78 -2.26 23.70
CA GLU A 457 -38.59 -3.47 23.55
C GLU A 457 -37.73 -4.70 23.22
N GLN A 458 -37.91 -5.77 23.99
CA GLN A 458 -37.22 -7.05 23.78
C GLN A 458 -37.45 -7.61 22.37
N ALA A 459 -38.68 -7.50 21.83
CA ALA A 459 -38.99 -7.97 20.48
C ALA A 459 -38.20 -7.22 19.39
N ALA A 460 -37.93 -5.92 19.57
CA ALA A 460 -37.12 -5.14 18.64
C ALA A 460 -35.64 -5.57 18.70
N TRP A 461 -35.13 -5.89 19.90
CA TRP A 461 -33.79 -6.45 20.09
C TRP A 461 -33.64 -7.83 19.46
N GLU A 462 -34.64 -8.70 19.62
CA GLU A 462 -34.65 -10.03 19.00
C GLU A 462 -34.63 -9.97 17.47
N SER A 463 -35.41 -9.05 16.88
CA SER A 463 -35.38 -8.79 15.43
C SER A 463 -34.00 -8.36 14.95
N TYR A 464 -33.33 -7.46 15.69
CA TYR A 464 -31.95 -7.06 15.37
C TYR A 464 -30.98 -8.24 15.44
N LEU A 465 -31.06 -9.05 16.50
CA LEU A 465 -30.22 -10.24 16.65
C LEU A 465 -30.46 -11.26 15.53
N GLU A 466 -31.70 -11.46 15.10
CA GLU A 466 -32.03 -12.32 13.98
C GLU A 466 -31.37 -11.83 12.69
N THR A 467 -31.43 -10.52 12.38
CA THR A 467 -30.74 -9.95 11.22
C THR A 467 -29.22 -10.15 11.28
N ILE A 468 -28.60 -9.99 12.44
CA ILE A 468 -27.16 -10.22 12.61
C ILE A 468 -26.81 -11.72 12.49
N ARG A 469 -27.66 -12.63 12.97
CA ARG A 469 -27.45 -14.09 12.91
C ARG A 469 -27.74 -14.69 11.54
N ALA A 470 -28.71 -14.15 10.81
CA ALA A 470 -29.09 -14.60 9.47
C ALA A 470 -28.10 -14.16 8.39
N ARG A 471 -27.16 -13.28 8.72
CA ARG A 471 -26.12 -12.86 7.78
C ARG A 471 -25.17 -14.01 7.46
N ARG A 472 -24.61 -13.98 6.25
CA ARG A 472 -23.58 -14.94 5.82
C ARG A 472 -22.23 -14.63 6.48
N THR A 473 -21.34 -15.61 6.46
CA THR A 473 -19.96 -15.49 6.94
C THR A 473 -19.23 -14.36 6.20
N LEU A 474 -18.70 -13.37 6.92
CA LEU A 474 -17.92 -12.27 6.34
C LEU A 474 -16.58 -12.04 7.03
N LEU A 475 -16.47 -12.45 8.29
CA LEU A 475 -15.31 -12.20 9.15
C LEU A 475 -14.79 -13.52 9.70
N VAL A 476 -13.50 -13.56 10.06
CA VAL A 476 -12.86 -14.77 10.61
C VAL A 476 -13.61 -15.31 11.84
N ARG A 477 -14.12 -14.42 12.69
CA ARG A 477 -14.89 -14.81 13.89
C ARG A 477 -16.21 -15.54 13.57
N ASP A 478 -16.72 -15.41 12.35
CA ASP A 478 -17.95 -16.09 11.92
C ASP A 478 -17.70 -17.57 11.62
N LEU A 479 -16.43 -17.97 11.47
CA LEU A 479 -16.01 -19.36 11.28
C LEU A 479 -15.78 -20.10 12.61
N LEU A 480 -15.88 -19.39 13.74
CA LEU A 480 -15.61 -19.95 15.06
C LEU A 480 -16.93 -20.28 15.75
N ASP A 481 -16.95 -21.40 16.48
CA ASP A 481 -18.06 -21.78 17.35
C ASP A 481 -17.54 -22.14 18.75
N PHE A 482 -18.41 -21.99 19.75
CA PHE A 482 -18.10 -22.35 21.11
C PHE A 482 -18.19 -23.87 21.30
N VAL A 483 -17.19 -24.42 21.99
CA VAL A 483 -17.26 -25.81 22.45
C VAL A 483 -18.41 -25.94 23.45
N GLN A 484 -19.29 -26.90 23.23
CA GLN A 484 -20.44 -27.14 24.11
C GLN A 484 -19.98 -27.54 25.52
N ARG A 485 -20.61 -26.94 26.54
CA ARG A 485 -20.34 -27.16 27.96
C ARG A 485 -21.66 -27.27 28.72
N GLU A 486 -21.61 -27.78 29.94
CA GLU A 486 -22.79 -27.80 30.83
C GLU A 486 -23.20 -26.35 31.16
N PRO A 487 -24.45 -25.94 30.86
CA PRO A 487 -24.92 -24.60 31.16
C PRO A 487 -25.00 -24.37 32.67
N VAL A 488 -24.63 -23.17 33.11
CA VAL A 488 -24.82 -22.72 34.48
C VAL A 488 -26.08 -21.84 34.60
N PRO A 489 -26.73 -21.80 35.78
CA PRO A 489 -27.77 -20.81 36.07
C PRO A 489 -27.32 -19.37 35.81
N LEU A 490 -28.18 -18.52 35.22
CA LEU A 490 -27.82 -17.13 34.85
C LEU A 490 -27.41 -16.29 36.07
N ASN A 491 -27.93 -16.59 37.26
CA ASN A 491 -27.56 -15.91 38.51
C ASN A 491 -26.14 -16.26 39.01
N GLU A 492 -25.49 -17.29 38.44
CA GLU A 492 -24.08 -17.59 38.68
C GLU A 492 -23.14 -16.81 37.74
N VAL A 493 -23.68 -16.24 36.65
CA VAL A 493 -22.92 -15.37 35.75
C VAL A 493 -22.69 -14.02 36.42
N GLU A 494 -21.53 -13.42 36.18
CA GLU A 494 -21.23 -12.08 36.70
C GLU A 494 -22.30 -11.05 36.27
N PRO A 495 -22.65 -10.08 37.14
CA PRO A 495 -23.73 -9.13 36.85
C PRO A 495 -23.36 -8.22 35.67
N ALA A 496 -24.37 -7.77 34.91
CA ALA A 496 -24.17 -6.89 33.75
C ALA A 496 -23.35 -5.63 34.07
N GLN A 497 -23.49 -5.07 35.27
CA GLN A 497 -22.72 -3.92 35.73
C GLN A 497 -21.21 -4.21 35.81
N ALA A 498 -20.81 -5.45 36.14
CA ALA A 498 -19.40 -5.84 36.13
C ALA A 498 -18.87 -6.01 34.69
N ILE A 499 -19.70 -6.54 33.79
CA ILE A 499 -19.36 -6.70 32.37
C ILE A 499 -19.19 -5.35 31.68
N MET A 500 -20.13 -4.41 31.90
CA MET A 500 -20.13 -3.09 31.26
C MET A 500 -18.89 -2.24 31.61
N ARG A 501 -18.25 -2.48 32.76
CA ARG A 501 -16.97 -1.82 33.11
C ARG A 501 -15.82 -2.17 32.17
N ARG A 502 -15.95 -3.28 31.43
CA ARG A 502 -14.97 -3.71 30.42
C ARG A 502 -15.23 -3.08 29.06
N PHE A 503 -16.35 -2.37 28.89
CA PHE A 503 -16.67 -1.70 27.64
C PHE A 503 -15.97 -0.35 27.58
N THR A 504 -15.45 -0.06 26.40
CA THR A 504 -14.83 1.22 26.07
C THR A 504 -15.47 1.77 24.80
N SER A 505 -15.86 3.04 24.78
CA SER A 505 -16.18 3.67 23.49
C SER A 505 -14.90 3.88 22.69
N ALA A 506 -14.96 3.69 21.37
CA ALA A 506 -13.81 3.94 20.51
C ALA A 506 -13.36 5.41 20.60
N ALA A 507 -12.07 5.64 20.34
CA ALA A 507 -11.49 6.97 20.25
C ALA A 507 -11.99 7.69 19.00
N MET A 508 -12.87 8.67 19.16
CA MET A 508 -13.39 9.51 18.07
C MET A 508 -13.15 10.97 18.44
N SER A 509 -12.43 11.70 17.58
CA SER A 509 -12.02 13.06 17.89
C SER A 509 -13.20 14.03 17.90
N HIS A 510 -13.14 15.01 18.80
CA HIS A 510 -13.87 16.25 18.62
C HIS A 510 -13.40 16.91 17.31
N GLY A 511 -14.35 17.17 16.41
CA GLY A 511 -14.08 17.61 15.03
C GLY A 511 -14.41 16.54 13.97
N ALA A 512 -14.22 15.25 14.27
CA ALA A 512 -14.75 14.17 13.44
C ALA A 512 -16.22 13.88 13.76
N ILE A 513 -16.60 14.00 15.04
CA ILE A 513 -17.99 13.95 15.51
C ILE A 513 -18.37 15.26 16.21
N SER A 514 -19.68 15.51 16.33
CA SER A 514 -20.19 16.72 16.98
C SER A 514 -19.90 16.72 18.48
N LYS A 515 -19.94 17.91 19.10
CA LYS A 515 -19.78 18.08 20.55
C LYS A 515 -20.79 17.22 21.32
N GLU A 516 -22.04 17.26 20.88
CA GLU A 516 -23.17 16.56 21.50
C GLU A 516 -22.97 15.05 21.44
N ALA A 517 -22.53 14.51 20.30
CA ALA A 517 -22.24 13.08 20.17
C ALA A 517 -21.07 12.65 21.07
N HIS A 518 -20.02 13.47 21.12
CA HIS A 518 -18.83 13.19 21.93
C HIS A 518 -19.13 13.23 23.44
N GLU A 519 -19.86 14.26 23.90
CA GLU A 519 -20.29 14.39 25.30
C GLU A 519 -21.28 13.30 25.70
N ALA A 520 -22.24 12.96 24.83
CA ALA A 520 -23.21 11.90 25.11
C ALA A 520 -22.55 10.52 25.30
N LEU A 521 -21.50 10.22 24.53
CA LEU A 521 -20.72 9.00 24.73
C LEU A 521 -19.99 9.01 26.06
N ALA A 522 -19.37 10.14 26.44
CA ALA A 522 -18.68 10.25 27.72
C ALA A 522 -19.64 10.09 28.91
N GLU A 523 -20.78 10.79 28.88
CA GLU A 523 -21.81 10.65 29.91
C GLU A 523 -22.31 9.21 30.01
N ALA A 524 -22.62 8.57 28.89
CA ALA A 524 -23.12 7.19 28.88
C ALA A 524 -22.09 6.20 29.46
N MET A 525 -20.82 6.29 29.06
CA MET A 525 -19.78 5.38 29.57
C MET A 525 -19.51 5.60 31.06
N ASN A 526 -19.44 6.86 31.50
CA ASN A 526 -19.25 7.20 32.91
C ASN A 526 -20.43 6.73 33.76
N MET A 527 -21.67 6.80 33.26
CA MET A 527 -22.87 6.30 33.95
C MET A 527 -22.83 4.78 34.18
N ILE A 528 -22.31 4.00 33.24
CA ILE A 528 -22.23 2.53 33.36
C ILE A 528 -20.91 2.05 33.98
N GLY A 529 -20.00 2.97 34.33
CA GLY A 529 -18.67 2.68 34.86
C GLY A 529 -17.70 2.07 33.84
N GLY A 530 -18.00 2.19 32.54
CA GLY A 530 -17.03 1.92 31.48
C GLY A 530 -16.22 3.18 31.16
N MET A 531 -15.49 3.17 30.04
CA MET A 531 -14.61 4.29 29.69
C MET A 531 -14.92 4.87 28.31
N SER A 532 -14.98 6.18 28.19
CA SER A 532 -14.92 6.86 26.90
C SER A 532 -13.51 7.38 26.61
N ASN A 533 -13.22 7.61 25.34
CA ASN A 533 -11.93 8.09 24.87
C ASN A 533 -12.07 9.40 24.10
N SER A 534 -11.24 10.39 24.45
CA SER A 534 -11.28 11.74 23.88
C SER A 534 -11.01 11.80 22.37
N GLY A 535 -10.30 10.82 21.82
CA GLY A 535 -9.75 10.90 20.47
C GLY A 535 -8.64 11.96 20.34
N GLU A 536 -8.23 12.23 19.10
CA GLU A 536 -7.03 13.02 18.79
C GLU A 536 -7.20 14.54 18.90
N GLY A 537 -8.44 15.02 19.03
CA GLY A 537 -8.78 16.45 18.90
C GLY A 537 -8.64 17.27 20.17
N GLY A 538 -8.15 16.67 21.27
CA GLY A 538 -8.20 17.26 22.60
C GLY A 538 -9.58 17.16 23.25
N GLU A 539 -9.73 17.83 24.39
CA GLU A 539 -11.00 17.90 25.13
C GLU A 539 -11.15 19.27 25.80
N ASP A 540 -12.39 19.77 25.83
CA ASP A 540 -12.73 21.05 26.44
C ASP A 540 -12.52 21.00 27.98
N PRO A 541 -11.71 21.90 28.57
CA PRO A 541 -11.46 21.91 30.02
C PRO A 541 -12.71 22.02 30.90
N ASP A 542 -13.80 22.62 30.41
CA ASP A 542 -15.06 22.72 31.15
C ASP A 542 -15.69 21.35 31.44
N ARG A 543 -15.26 20.30 30.73
CA ARG A 543 -15.71 18.93 30.97
C ARG A 543 -14.96 18.26 32.11
N TYR A 544 -13.78 18.73 32.49
CA TYR A 544 -12.93 18.05 33.48
C TYR A 544 -13.64 17.95 34.83
N GLY A 545 -13.61 16.76 35.43
CA GLY A 545 -14.30 16.48 36.69
C GLY A 545 -15.84 16.41 36.59
N THR A 546 -16.42 16.55 35.40
CA THR A 546 -17.86 16.36 35.15
C THR A 546 -18.14 14.97 34.59
N SER A 547 -19.41 14.58 34.51
CA SER A 547 -19.85 13.34 33.82
C SER A 547 -19.51 13.32 32.33
N ARG A 548 -19.13 14.44 31.73
CA ARG A 548 -18.73 14.56 30.32
C ARG A 548 -17.24 14.37 30.12
N ASN A 549 -16.43 14.27 31.18
CA ASN A 549 -14.99 14.03 31.05
C ASN A 549 -14.74 12.65 30.45
N SER A 550 -13.93 12.55 29.40
CA SER A 550 -13.52 11.23 28.90
C SER A 550 -12.48 10.60 29.83
N ALA A 551 -12.72 9.38 30.30
CA ALA A 551 -11.78 8.69 31.20
C ALA A 551 -10.43 8.42 30.53
N VAL A 552 -10.43 8.11 29.23
CA VAL A 552 -9.21 7.90 28.44
C VAL A 552 -8.89 9.16 27.64
N LYS A 553 -7.63 9.61 27.72
CA LYS A 553 -7.12 10.75 26.96
C LYS A 553 -6.07 10.28 25.96
N GLN A 554 -6.27 10.62 24.69
CA GLN A 554 -5.38 10.18 23.62
C GLN A 554 -4.22 11.17 23.38
N VAL A 555 -3.05 10.65 23.08
CA VAL A 555 -1.86 11.39 22.65
C VAL A 555 -1.44 10.85 21.28
N ALA A 556 -1.75 11.59 20.22
CA ALA A 556 -1.46 11.25 18.82
C ALA A 556 -0.40 12.18 18.19
N SER A 557 0.03 11.91 16.97
CA SER A 557 1.15 12.60 16.29
C SER A 557 1.07 14.13 16.32
N GLY A 558 -0.11 14.70 16.04
CA GLY A 558 -0.32 16.16 16.05
C GLY A 558 -0.38 16.81 17.44
N ARG A 559 -0.49 16.02 18.52
CA ARG A 559 -0.57 16.47 19.92
C ARG A 559 -1.64 17.55 20.17
N PHE A 560 -2.73 17.56 19.40
CA PHE A 560 -3.79 18.55 19.57
C PHE A 560 -4.42 18.46 20.97
N GLY A 561 -4.58 19.61 21.63
CA GLY A 561 -5.17 19.71 22.97
C GLY A 561 -4.38 19.04 24.10
N VAL A 562 -3.19 18.48 23.83
CA VAL A 562 -2.36 17.83 24.85
C VAL A 562 -1.71 18.90 25.72
N THR A 563 -2.25 19.07 26.92
CA THR A 563 -1.77 20.00 27.96
C THR A 563 -1.55 19.25 29.28
N PRO A 564 -0.77 19.80 30.24
CA PRO A 564 -0.64 19.18 31.56
C PRO A 564 -2.00 18.93 32.25
N ALA A 565 -2.94 19.87 32.14
CA ALA A 565 -4.28 19.73 32.70
C ALA A 565 -5.09 18.62 32.01
N TYR A 566 -5.00 18.51 30.68
CA TYR A 566 -5.61 17.43 29.90
C TYR A 566 -5.07 16.06 30.29
N LEU A 567 -3.75 15.93 30.44
CA LEU A 567 -3.13 14.67 30.85
C LEU A 567 -3.51 14.31 32.30
N HIS A 568 -3.62 15.31 33.17
CA HIS A 568 -4.00 15.12 34.55
C HIS A 568 -5.49 14.76 34.74
N SER A 569 -6.36 15.13 33.80
CA SER A 569 -7.80 14.81 33.86
C SER A 569 -8.14 13.39 33.36
N ALA A 570 -7.14 12.61 32.97
CA ALA A 570 -7.28 11.24 32.48
C ALA A 570 -7.18 10.22 33.62
N GLU A 571 -7.93 9.12 33.50
CA GLU A 571 -7.66 7.88 34.23
C GLU A 571 -6.65 7.00 33.46
N GLU A 572 -6.72 7.03 32.12
CA GLU A 572 -5.81 6.32 31.23
C GLU A 572 -5.28 7.24 30.12
N LEU A 573 -3.99 7.12 29.81
CA LEU A 573 -3.36 7.80 28.68
C LEU A 573 -3.12 6.80 27.54
N GLN A 574 -3.74 7.07 26.39
CA GLN A 574 -3.56 6.25 25.20
C GLN A 574 -2.57 6.90 24.23
N ILE A 575 -1.39 6.30 24.07
CA ILE A 575 -0.46 6.68 23.01
C ILE A 575 -0.95 6.05 21.70
N LYS A 576 -1.51 6.87 20.81
CA LYS A 576 -2.02 6.39 19.52
C LYS A 576 -0.89 6.31 18.51
N MET A 577 -0.49 5.09 18.17
CA MET A 577 0.48 4.84 17.12
C MET A 577 -0.17 4.75 15.73
N ALA A 578 -1.35 4.13 15.63
CA ALA A 578 -2.05 3.90 14.37
C ALA A 578 -3.55 3.63 14.62
N GLN A 579 -4.35 3.62 13.55
CA GLN A 579 -5.74 3.14 13.56
C GLN A 579 -6.02 2.21 12.38
N GLY A 580 -6.96 1.28 12.54
CA GLY A 580 -7.23 0.24 11.54
C GLY A 580 -7.73 0.75 10.17
N SER A 581 -8.37 1.93 10.10
CA SER A 581 -8.88 2.45 8.83
C SER A 581 -7.82 3.11 7.94
N LYS A 582 -6.68 3.51 8.52
CA LYS A 582 -5.55 4.14 7.82
C LYS A 582 -4.24 3.90 8.60
N PRO A 583 -3.78 2.65 8.66
CA PRO A 583 -2.58 2.34 9.42
C PRO A 583 -1.33 2.87 8.69
N GLY A 584 -0.32 3.26 9.47
CA GLY A 584 0.89 3.91 8.95
C GLY A 584 0.73 5.39 8.57
N GLU A 585 -0.43 5.98 8.86
CA GLU A 585 -0.76 7.38 8.58
C GLU A 585 -1.28 8.12 9.82
N GLY A 586 -1.28 9.46 9.76
CA GLY A 586 -1.86 10.32 10.79
C GLY A 586 -3.36 10.56 10.64
N GLY A 587 -3.96 11.11 11.69
CA GLY A 587 -5.34 11.60 11.76
C GLY A 587 -5.69 12.67 10.74
#